data_AF-A0A537RF08-F1
#
_entry.id   AF-A0A537RF08-F1
#
_cell.length_a   1.000
_cell.length_b   1.000
_cell.length_c   1.000
_cell.angle_alpha   90.00
_cell.angle_beta   90.00
_cell.angle_gamma   90.00
#
_symmetry.space_group_name_H-M   'P 1'
#
loop_
_entity.id
_entity.type
_entity.pdbx_description
1 polymer ?
#
loop_
_entity_poly.entity_id
_entity_poly.type
_entity_poly.pdbx_seq_one_letter_code
_entity_poly.pdbx_strand_id
1 'polypeptide(L)'
;MTMRRVLLAACVLPVCAAAGFAAYVAWLGIDGGRASVCHGTVAAGSLEGGRRLPYSGENYRAYSVLGFLLGRTFVHSAVRNAMRDAYADLSKSHPELRFVYAESGWPWGGGFAPHKTHANGTSVDFHVPVRTLDGQVSQLPASPLNKFGYSLEFDNSGRSGSYKLDFDAMALHLLALDRAARANGIRIRRVIFDVGLQPKLAATGPGAQAIGRIAFNKQQAWVKHDQHYHVDFDVACR
;
A
#
# COMPACT_ATOMS: atom_id res chain seq x y z
N MET A 1 2.88 30.82 38.75
CA MET A 1 2.33 30.46 37.42
C MET A 1 1.06 29.64 37.67
N THR A 2 -0.12 30.16 37.33
CA THR A 2 -1.41 29.53 37.70
C THR A 2 -1.58 28.15 37.07
N MET A 3 -2.12 27.17 37.80
CA MET A 3 -2.32 25.78 37.37
C MET A 3 -2.98 25.66 35.98
N ARG A 4 -3.86 26.60 35.63
CA ARG A 4 -4.49 26.74 34.30
C ARG A 4 -3.51 27.02 33.15
N ARG A 5 -2.44 27.80 33.37
CA ARG A 5 -1.38 28.07 32.37
C ARG A 5 -0.44 26.88 32.19
N VAL A 6 -0.19 26.12 33.25
CA VAL A 6 0.58 24.87 33.19
C VAL A 6 -0.21 23.79 32.45
N LEU A 7 -1.52 23.64 32.72
CA LEU A 7 -2.42 22.75 31.99
C LEU A 7 -2.57 23.13 30.51
N LEU A 8 -2.72 24.43 30.18
CA LEU A 8 -2.74 24.88 28.80
C LEU A 8 -1.40 24.60 28.09
N ALA A 9 -0.26 24.91 28.70
CA ALA A 9 1.05 24.62 28.12
C ALA A 9 1.28 23.11 27.93
N ALA A 10 0.83 22.27 28.87
CA ALA A 10 0.92 20.82 28.80
C ALA A 10 0.06 20.21 27.67
N CYS A 11 -1.03 20.85 27.27
CA CYS A 11 -1.85 20.40 26.14
C CYS A 11 -1.44 21.02 24.80
N VAL A 12 -0.96 22.27 24.78
CA VAL A 12 -0.64 22.99 23.53
C VAL A 12 0.67 22.50 22.91
N LEU A 13 1.71 22.25 23.72
CA LEU A 13 3.02 21.82 23.21
C LEU A 13 2.98 20.49 22.44
N PRO A 14 2.33 19.42 22.94
CA PRO A 14 2.22 18.16 22.18
C PRO A 14 1.43 18.31 20.88
N VAL A 15 0.38 19.13 20.87
CA VAL A 15 -0.42 19.38 19.65
C VAL A 15 0.40 20.12 18.60
N CYS A 16 1.14 21.16 18.99
CA CYS A 16 2.04 21.87 18.09
C CYS A 16 3.15 20.96 17.55
N ALA A 17 3.73 20.10 18.38
CA ALA A 17 4.73 19.13 17.94
C ALA A 17 4.16 18.12 16.94
N ALA A 18 2.97 17.58 17.21
CA ALA A 18 2.29 16.65 16.30
C ALA A 18 1.93 17.31 14.95
N ALA A 19 1.42 18.55 14.98
CA ALA A 19 1.13 19.32 13.79
C ALA A 19 2.41 19.65 12.99
N GLY A 20 3.49 20.05 13.67
CA GLY A 20 4.79 20.31 13.07
C GLY A 20 5.37 19.05 12.40
N PHE A 21 5.27 17.90 13.07
CA PHE A 21 5.69 16.61 12.50
C PHE A 21 4.85 16.23 11.26
N ALA A 22 3.53 16.35 11.34
CA ALA A 22 2.65 16.08 10.21
C ALA A 22 2.94 17.00 9.01
N ALA A 23 3.21 18.29 9.26
CA ALA A 23 3.61 19.25 8.23
C ALA A 23 4.98 18.88 7.62
N TYR A 24 5.93 18.46 8.45
CA TYR A 24 7.23 17.96 7.98
C TYR A 24 7.10 16.72 7.09
N VAL A 25 6.31 15.72 7.52
CA VAL A 25 6.02 14.53 6.70
C VAL A 25 5.30 14.92 5.40
N ALA A 26 4.36 15.87 5.46
CA ALA A 26 3.70 16.39 4.27
C ALA A 26 4.69 17.03 3.29
N TRP A 27 5.60 17.86 3.80
CA TRP A 27 6.65 18.48 3.02
C TRP A 27 7.62 17.46 2.38
N LEU A 28 8.03 16.42 3.11
CA LEU A 28 8.84 15.32 2.55
C LEU A 28 8.15 14.60 1.38
N GLY A 29 6.82 14.54 1.42
CA GLY A 29 6.00 13.94 0.36
C GLY A 29 5.87 14.80 -0.89
N ILE A 30 6.25 16.09 -0.84
CA ILE A 30 6.25 16.97 -2.03
C ILE A 30 7.37 16.53 -2.96
N ASP A 31 7.02 16.40 -4.24
CA ASP A 31 7.98 15.95 -5.25
C ASP A 31 8.96 17.07 -5.59
N GLY A 32 10.19 16.93 -5.11
CA GLY A 32 11.31 17.82 -5.46
C GLY A 32 12.03 17.44 -6.75
N GLY A 33 11.53 16.49 -7.54
CA GLY A 33 12.13 16.04 -8.80
C GLY A 33 13.41 15.19 -8.67
N ARG A 34 14.04 15.14 -7.48
CA ARG A 34 15.20 14.28 -7.22
C ARG A 34 14.78 12.82 -7.10
N ALA A 35 15.45 11.95 -7.83
CA ALA A 35 15.32 10.50 -7.71
C ALA A 35 15.71 10.02 -6.30
N SER A 36 14.99 9.01 -5.81
CA SER A 36 15.32 8.33 -4.56
C SER A 36 16.54 7.43 -4.73
N VAL A 37 17.17 7.05 -3.62
CA VAL A 37 18.19 5.99 -3.57
C VAL A 37 17.76 5.00 -2.50
N CYS A 38 17.63 3.73 -2.85
CA CYS A 38 17.39 2.67 -1.88
C CYS A 38 18.71 1.98 -1.53
N HIS A 39 18.81 1.51 -0.29
CA HIS A 39 19.98 0.78 0.22
C HIS A 39 19.58 -0.56 0.82
N GLY A 40 20.45 -1.55 0.68
CA GLY A 40 20.27 -2.87 1.29
C GLY A 40 19.03 -3.61 0.78
N THR A 41 18.39 -4.36 1.68
CA THR A 41 17.28 -5.27 1.32
C THR A 41 15.95 -4.80 1.89
N VAL A 42 14.85 -5.40 1.44
CA VAL A 42 13.51 -5.13 1.98
C VAL A 42 13.40 -5.37 3.48
N ALA A 43 14.24 -6.22 4.09
CA ALA A 43 14.22 -6.54 5.52
C ALA A 43 15.26 -5.76 6.35
N ALA A 44 16.29 -5.23 5.69
CA ALA A 44 17.40 -4.52 6.33
C ALA A 44 17.96 -3.51 5.32
N GLY A 45 17.34 -2.33 5.29
CA GLY A 45 17.64 -1.31 4.30
C GLY A 45 17.21 0.08 4.74
N SER A 46 17.47 1.05 3.88
CA SER A 46 17.08 2.45 4.06
C SER A 46 16.69 3.07 2.73
N LEU A 47 16.12 4.27 2.79
CA LEU A 47 15.66 5.01 1.64
C LEU A 47 16.07 6.47 1.77
N GLU A 48 16.67 7.04 0.73
CA GLU A 48 16.92 8.47 0.63
C GLU A 48 15.93 9.11 -0.32
N GLY A 49 15.38 10.26 0.08
CA GLY A 49 14.44 11.01 -0.76
C GLY A 49 13.20 10.18 -1.11
N GLY A 50 12.67 9.43 -0.13
CA GLY A 50 11.44 8.68 -0.32
C GLY A 50 10.29 9.57 -0.81
N ARG A 51 9.40 8.99 -1.60
CA ARG A 51 8.22 9.65 -2.16
C ARG A 51 6.96 8.90 -1.81
N ARG A 52 5.81 9.53 -1.93
CA ARG A 52 4.51 8.88 -1.73
C ARG A 52 3.50 9.37 -2.76
N LEU A 53 2.40 8.65 -2.88
CA LEU A 53 1.21 9.16 -3.56
C LEU A 53 0.47 10.18 -2.67
N PRO A 54 -0.33 11.08 -3.27
CA PRO A 54 -1.36 11.83 -2.54
C PRO A 54 -2.31 10.89 -1.81
N TYR A 55 -2.89 11.35 -0.70
CA TYR A 55 -3.82 10.56 0.12
C TYR A 55 -4.94 9.91 -0.70
N SER A 56 -5.45 10.59 -1.72
CA SER A 56 -6.44 10.04 -2.66
C SER A 56 -6.24 10.59 -4.06
N GLY A 57 -6.72 9.83 -5.04
CA GLY A 57 -6.90 10.25 -6.43
C GLY A 57 -8.27 9.83 -6.94
N GLU A 58 -8.44 9.78 -8.27
CA GLU A 58 -9.75 9.54 -8.90
C GLU A 58 -10.41 8.22 -8.48
N ASN A 59 -9.62 7.15 -8.37
CA ASN A 59 -10.13 5.80 -8.06
C ASN A 59 -9.33 5.08 -6.97
N TYR A 60 -8.48 5.79 -6.22
CA TYR A 60 -7.66 5.21 -5.16
C TYR A 60 -7.58 6.10 -3.92
N ARG A 61 -7.26 5.49 -2.77
CA ARG A 61 -6.87 6.22 -1.55
C ARG A 61 -5.88 5.46 -0.68
N ALA A 62 -5.26 6.15 0.27
CA ALA A 62 -4.49 5.54 1.34
C ALA A 62 -5.43 4.83 2.32
N TYR A 63 -4.94 3.73 2.90
CA TYR A 63 -5.68 2.92 3.86
C TYR A 63 -6.14 3.69 5.11
N SER A 64 -5.31 4.62 5.61
CA SER A 64 -5.51 5.32 6.88
C SER A 64 -4.99 6.75 6.84
N VAL A 65 -5.79 7.71 7.33
CA VAL A 65 -5.32 9.10 7.53
C VAL A 65 -4.16 9.14 8.51
N LEU A 66 -4.25 8.39 9.62
CA LEU A 66 -3.19 8.37 10.63
C LEU A 66 -1.90 7.77 10.06
N GLY A 67 -1.99 6.62 9.39
CA GLY A 67 -0.83 6.00 8.74
C GLY A 67 -0.18 6.90 7.69
N PHE A 68 -1.00 7.62 6.93
CA PHE A 68 -0.55 8.62 5.97
C PHE A 68 0.17 9.80 6.63
N LEU A 69 -0.40 10.38 7.69
CA LEU A 69 0.19 11.52 8.40
C LEU A 69 1.46 11.14 9.16
N LEU A 70 1.56 9.90 9.66
CA LEU A 70 2.78 9.39 10.27
C LEU A 70 3.89 9.11 9.24
N GLY A 71 3.53 8.99 7.96
CA GLY A 71 4.49 8.77 6.88
C GLY A 71 4.78 7.29 6.60
N ARG A 72 3.84 6.38 6.87
CA ARG A 72 4.00 4.92 6.61
C ARG A 72 3.75 4.51 5.15
N THR A 73 3.67 5.47 4.24
CA THR A 73 3.23 5.30 2.84
C THR A 73 4.30 5.75 1.84
N PHE A 74 5.55 5.84 2.28
CA PHE A 74 6.67 6.27 1.46
C PHE A 74 7.35 5.08 0.80
N VAL A 75 7.78 5.27 -0.44
CA VAL A 75 8.41 4.30 -1.32
C VAL A 75 9.50 5.00 -2.15
N HIS A 76 10.28 4.19 -2.86
CA HIS A 76 11.20 4.66 -3.87
C HIS A 76 10.46 5.42 -4.99
N SER A 77 11.04 6.52 -5.48
CA SER A 77 10.46 7.36 -6.54
C SER A 77 9.95 6.59 -7.76
N ALA A 78 10.71 5.61 -8.27
CA ALA A 78 10.27 4.75 -9.39
C ALA A 78 9.03 3.90 -9.06
N VAL A 79 8.94 3.39 -7.83
CA VAL A 79 7.77 2.64 -7.35
C VAL A 79 6.56 3.56 -7.23
N ARG A 80 6.73 4.77 -6.67
CA ARG A 80 5.68 5.80 -6.62
C ARG A 80 5.16 6.12 -8.02
N ASN A 81 6.05 6.30 -8.99
CA ASN A 81 5.66 6.61 -10.37
C ASN A 81 4.87 5.44 -10.99
N ALA A 82 5.35 4.20 -10.81
CA ALA A 82 4.63 3.02 -11.28
C ALA A 82 3.22 2.91 -10.68
N MET A 83 3.05 3.17 -9.38
CA MET A 83 1.73 3.20 -8.74
C MET A 83 0.85 4.31 -9.30
N ARG A 84 1.38 5.53 -9.43
CA ARG A 84 0.65 6.69 -9.98
C ARG A 84 0.14 6.37 -11.39
N ASP A 85 1.02 5.86 -12.25
CA ASP A 85 0.71 5.60 -13.65
C ASP A 85 -0.28 4.44 -13.79
N ALA A 86 -0.17 3.41 -12.95
CA ALA A 86 -1.14 2.32 -12.87
C ALA A 86 -2.54 2.83 -12.48
N TYR A 87 -2.65 3.68 -11.46
CA TYR A 87 -3.93 4.28 -11.09
C TYR A 87 -4.49 5.24 -12.15
N ALA A 88 -3.62 5.99 -12.84
CA ALA A 88 -4.03 6.84 -13.96
C ALA A 88 -4.55 6.03 -15.16
N ASP A 89 -4.03 4.82 -15.40
CA ASP A 89 -4.55 3.89 -16.41
C ASP A 89 -5.89 3.28 -15.98
N LEU A 90 -5.98 2.83 -14.72
CA LEU A 90 -7.19 2.21 -14.17
C LEU A 90 -8.34 3.19 -14.02
N SER A 91 -8.10 4.45 -13.68
CA SER A 91 -9.15 5.47 -13.58
C SER A 91 -9.80 5.76 -14.93
N LYS A 92 -9.05 5.64 -16.03
CA LYS A 92 -9.57 5.79 -17.39
C LYS A 92 -10.31 4.54 -17.86
N SER A 93 -9.75 3.36 -17.62
CA SER A 93 -10.28 2.10 -18.15
C SER A 93 -11.40 1.50 -17.28
N HIS A 94 -11.36 1.74 -15.96
CA HIS A 94 -12.26 1.18 -14.96
C HIS A 94 -12.56 2.24 -13.85
N PRO A 95 -13.20 3.37 -14.22
CA PRO A 95 -13.46 4.49 -13.31
C PRO A 95 -14.35 4.12 -12.10
N GLU A 96 -15.08 3.02 -12.17
CA GLU A 96 -15.94 2.50 -11.11
C GLU A 96 -15.18 1.76 -10.00
N LEU A 97 -14.01 1.21 -10.31
CA LEU A 97 -13.22 0.45 -9.34
C LEU A 97 -12.64 1.37 -8.26
N ARG A 98 -12.40 0.81 -7.07
CA ARG A 98 -11.85 1.54 -5.94
C ARG A 98 -10.69 0.77 -5.35
N PHE A 99 -9.51 1.39 -5.35
CA PHE A 99 -8.27 0.78 -4.87
C PHE A 99 -7.80 1.43 -3.57
N VAL A 100 -7.09 0.65 -2.76
CA VAL A 100 -6.51 1.14 -1.51
C VAL A 100 -5.05 0.70 -1.45
N TYR A 101 -4.15 1.67 -1.48
CA TYR A 101 -2.74 1.43 -1.16
C TYR A 101 -2.54 1.58 0.35
N ALA A 102 -1.80 0.65 0.93
CA ALA A 102 -1.64 0.51 2.37
C ALA A 102 -0.20 0.85 2.78
N GLU A 103 0.38 0.07 3.67
CA GLU A 103 1.68 0.35 4.25
C GLU A 103 2.81 0.09 3.23
N SER A 104 3.88 0.88 3.30
CA SER A 104 4.99 0.79 2.35
C SER A 104 6.35 1.10 2.94
N GLY A 105 6.45 2.07 3.84
CA GLY A 105 7.75 2.51 4.36
C GLY A 105 7.72 3.91 4.95
N TRP A 106 8.74 4.21 5.76
CA TRP A 106 9.03 5.57 6.20
C TRP A 106 9.68 6.40 5.09
N PRO A 107 9.67 7.74 5.17
CA PRO A 107 10.36 8.60 4.20
C PRO A 107 11.86 8.30 4.04
N TRP A 108 12.47 7.76 5.11
CA TRP A 108 13.88 7.37 5.17
C TRP A 108 14.12 5.84 5.17
N GLY A 109 13.06 5.05 5.00
CA GLY A 109 13.14 3.58 5.11
C GLY A 109 13.41 3.10 6.54
N GLY A 110 14.07 1.95 6.68
CA GLY A 110 14.27 1.25 7.95
C GLY A 110 13.08 0.38 8.36
N GLY A 111 13.30 -0.51 9.32
CA GLY A 111 12.27 -1.41 9.81
C GLY A 111 11.21 -0.71 10.66
N PHE A 112 9.98 -1.21 10.65
CA PHE A 112 8.91 -0.70 11.48
C PHE A 112 7.88 -1.76 11.85
N ALA A 113 7.48 -1.78 13.12
CA ALA A 113 6.49 -2.74 13.60
C ALA A 113 5.10 -2.51 12.94
N PRO A 114 4.33 -3.59 12.72
CA PRO A 114 4.69 -5.01 12.93
C PRO A 114 5.41 -5.66 11.73
N HIS A 115 5.79 -4.87 10.71
CA HIS A 115 6.38 -5.36 9.48
C HIS A 115 7.83 -5.82 9.66
N LYS A 116 8.19 -6.89 8.95
CA LYS A 116 9.57 -7.40 8.87
C LYS A 116 10.27 -6.98 7.58
N THR A 117 9.53 -6.45 6.62
CA THR A 117 10.03 -5.97 5.32
C THR A 117 9.82 -4.45 5.21
N HIS A 118 9.65 -3.90 3.99
CA HIS A 118 9.38 -2.47 3.73
C HIS A 118 10.51 -1.49 4.09
N ALA A 119 11.73 -1.99 4.36
CA ALA A 119 12.82 -1.16 4.89
C ALA A 119 13.51 -0.27 3.85
N ASN A 120 13.52 -0.64 2.57
CA ASN A 120 14.27 0.08 1.52
C ASN A 120 13.36 0.83 0.52
N GLY A 121 12.05 0.88 0.78
CA GLY A 121 11.08 1.56 -0.08
C GLY A 121 10.73 0.83 -1.38
N THR A 122 11.08 -0.45 -1.53
CA THR A 122 10.78 -1.25 -2.74
C THR A 122 9.66 -2.26 -2.53
N SER A 123 8.85 -2.09 -1.49
CA SER A 123 7.73 -2.97 -1.16
C SER A 123 6.48 -2.14 -0.86
N VAL A 124 5.31 -2.64 -1.23
CA VAL A 124 4.02 -1.96 -1.02
C VAL A 124 2.94 -2.98 -0.70
N ASP A 125 2.17 -2.73 0.35
CA ASP A 125 0.93 -3.44 0.62
C ASP A 125 -0.24 -2.74 -0.07
N PHE A 126 -1.14 -3.54 -0.62
CA PHE A 126 -2.40 -3.07 -1.19
C PHE A 126 -3.53 -3.90 -0.60
N HIS A 127 -4.60 -3.26 -0.15
CA HIS A 127 -5.78 -4.03 0.26
C HIS A 127 -6.40 -4.72 -0.94
N VAL A 128 -6.97 -5.91 -0.71
CA VAL A 128 -7.75 -6.59 -1.75
C VAL A 128 -8.97 -5.73 -2.11
N PRO A 129 -9.24 -5.51 -3.41
CA PRO A 129 -10.52 -4.96 -3.84
C PRO A 129 -11.66 -5.88 -3.42
N VAL A 130 -12.79 -5.30 -3.03
CA VAL A 130 -13.96 -6.06 -2.58
C VAL A 130 -15.24 -5.54 -3.19
N ARG A 131 -16.23 -6.42 -3.20
CA ARG A 131 -17.62 -6.10 -3.45
C ARG A 131 -18.47 -6.44 -2.24
N THR A 132 -19.56 -5.71 -2.07
CA THR A 132 -20.65 -6.11 -1.17
C THR A 132 -21.36 -7.36 -1.72
N LEU A 133 -22.20 -8.01 -0.91
CA LEU A 133 -22.90 -9.23 -1.32
C LEU A 133 -23.87 -9.02 -2.51
N ASP A 134 -24.39 -7.82 -2.69
CA ASP A 134 -25.19 -7.36 -3.83
C ASP A 134 -24.33 -6.92 -5.04
N GLY A 135 -23.00 -7.06 -4.96
CA GLY A 135 -22.09 -6.89 -6.10
C GLY A 135 -21.54 -5.47 -6.30
N GLN A 136 -21.87 -4.51 -5.43
CA GLN A 136 -21.37 -3.14 -5.53
C GLN A 136 -19.89 -3.06 -5.17
N VAL A 137 -19.13 -2.25 -5.90
CA VAL A 137 -17.73 -1.97 -5.58
C VAL A 137 -17.66 -1.32 -4.20
N SER A 138 -16.76 -1.83 -3.36
CA SER A 138 -16.57 -1.32 -2.00
C SER A 138 -15.10 -1.33 -1.61
N GLN A 139 -14.82 -0.92 -0.38
CA GLN A 139 -13.49 -0.92 0.21
C GLN A 139 -13.56 -1.61 1.56
N LEU A 140 -12.48 -2.28 1.94
CA LEU A 140 -12.37 -2.83 3.28
C LEU A 140 -12.54 -1.71 4.31
N PRO A 141 -13.35 -1.93 5.37
CA PRO A 141 -13.40 -0.99 6.48
C PRO A 141 -11.99 -0.91 7.09
N ALA A 142 -11.51 0.30 7.31
CA ALA A 142 -10.19 0.55 7.89
C ALA A 142 -10.34 1.50 9.07
N SER A 143 -10.18 0.98 10.28
CA SER A 143 -10.22 1.75 11.53
C SER A 143 -9.19 1.22 12.51
N PRO A 144 -8.79 1.98 13.54
CA PRO A 144 -7.89 1.45 14.58
C PRO A 144 -8.39 0.14 15.21
N LEU A 145 -9.72 -0.05 15.33
CA LEU A 145 -10.33 -1.23 15.94
C LEU A 145 -10.06 -2.53 15.17
N ASN A 146 -9.94 -2.45 13.85
CA ASN A 146 -9.61 -3.61 13.01
C ASN A 146 -8.19 -3.55 12.44
N LYS A 147 -7.29 -2.86 13.14
CA LYS A 147 -5.91 -2.62 12.71
C LYS A 147 -5.84 -2.07 11.29
N PHE A 148 -6.70 -1.10 10.99
CA PHE A 148 -6.81 -0.46 9.67
C PHE A 148 -7.13 -1.41 8.51
N GLY A 149 -7.85 -2.50 8.77
CA GLY A 149 -8.24 -3.51 7.78
C GLY A 149 -7.45 -4.82 7.89
N TYR A 150 -6.29 -4.81 8.56
CA TYR A 150 -5.43 -6.00 8.68
C TYR A 150 -5.99 -7.10 9.59
N SER A 151 -6.95 -6.80 10.46
CA SER A 151 -7.63 -7.82 11.29
C SER A 151 -8.81 -8.51 10.58
N LEU A 152 -9.12 -8.16 9.33
CA LEU A 152 -10.13 -8.89 8.56
C LEU A 152 -9.53 -10.20 8.05
N GLU A 153 -10.34 -11.26 8.07
CA GLU A 153 -9.96 -12.58 7.56
C GLU A 153 -10.96 -12.99 6.48
N PHE A 154 -10.43 -13.48 5.37
CA PHE A 154 -11.21 -14.04 4.27
C PHE A 154 -11.12 -15.56 4.28
N ASP A 155 -12.26 -16.22 4.13
CA ASP A 155 -12.28 -17.66 3.97
C ASP A 155 -11.69 -18.10 2.62
N ASN A 156 -11.51 -19.40 2.43
CA ASN A 156 -11.01 -19.95 1.17
C ASN A 156 -11.96 -19.73 -0.01
N SER A 157 -13.17 -19.21 0.20
CA SER A 157 -14.12 -18.81 -0.83
C SER A 157 -13.91 -17.35 -1.27
N GLY A 158 -13.10 -16.58 -0.52
CA GLY A 158 -12.87 -15.15 -0.67
C GLY A 158 -13.97 -14.30 -0.04
N ARG A 159 -14.59 -14.75 1.06
CA ARG A 159 -15.64 -14.02 1.78
C ARG A 159 -15.19 -13.60 3.18
N SER A 160 -15.62 -12.42 3.60
CA SER A 160 -15.45 -11.89 4.97
C SER A 160 -16.66 -11.05 5.35
N GLY A 161 -17.54 -11.59 6.20
CA GLY A 161 -18.81 -10.94 6.56
C GLY A 161 -19.65 -10.59 5.33
N SER A 162 -19.90 -9.29 5.12
CA SER A 162 -20.68 -8.77 3.98
C SER A 162 -19.85 -8.46 2.72
N TYR A 163 -18.58 -8.89 2.70
CA TYR A 163 -17.65 -8.62 1.60
C TYR A 163 -17.23 -9.90 0.88
N LYS A 164 -17.00 -9.77 -0.42
CA LYS A 164 -16.38 -10.78 -1.27
C LYS A 164 -15.21 -10.15 -2.02
N LEU A 165 -14.08 -10.86 -2.13
CA LEU A 165 -12.96 -10.40 -2.96
C LEU A 165 -13.41 -10.20 -4.40
N ASP A 166 -12.99 -9.07 -4.97
CA ASP A 166 -13.04 -8.82 -6.40
C ASP A 166 -11.70 -9.21 -7.02
N PHE A 167 -11.60 -10.49 -7.39
CA PHE A 167 -10.41 -11.06 -8.02
C PHE A 167 -10.08 -10.41 -9.37
N ASP A 168 -11.10 -9.97 -10.13
CA ASP A 168 -10.89 -9.29 -11.40
C ASP A 168 -10.25 -7.92 -11.18
N ALA A 169 -10.78 -7.11 -10.25
CA ALA A 169 -10.19 -5.83 -9.92
C ALA A 169 -8.75 -5.97 -9.38
N MET A 170 -8.49 -6.98 -8.54
CA MET A 170 -7.12 -7.27 -8.07
C MET A 170 -6.18 -7.57 -9.24
N ALA A 171 -6.60 -8.45 -10.16
CA ALA A 171 -5.79 -8.82 -11.31
C ALA A 171 -5.55 -7.65 -12.27
N LEU A 172 -6.58 -6.85 -12.54
CA LEU A 172 -6.47 -5.63 -13.35
C LEU A 172 -5.46 -4.66 -12.75
N HIS A 173 -5.49 -4.47 -11.43
CA HIS A 173 -4.50 -3.64 -10.76
C HIS A 173 -3.08 -4.18 -10.91
N LEU A 174 -2.85 -5.48 -10.69
CA LEU A 174 -1.53 -6.09 -10.85
C LEU A 174 -0.99 -5.99 -12.28
N LEU A 175 -1.86 -6.15 -13.29
CA LEU A 175 -1.49 -6.00 -14.70
C LEU A 175 -1.15 -4.55 -15.07
N ALA A 176 -1.93 -3.58 -14.60
CA ALA A 176 -1.64 -2.17 -14.77
C ALA A 176 -0.32 -1.78 -14.07
N LEU A 177 -0.10 -2.31 -12.86
CA LEU A 177 1.10 -2.08 -12.07
C LEU A 177 2.35 -2.68 -12.72
N ASP A 178 2.29 -3.91 -13.26
CA ASP A 178 3.41 -4.51 -14.00
C ASP A 178 3.75 -3.71 -15.26
N ARG A 179 2.74 -3.27 -16.02
CA ARG A 179 2.92 -2.42 -17.20
C ARG A 179 3.59 -1.10 -16.83
N ALA A 180 3.08 -0.42 -15.80
CA ALA A 180 3.59 0.86 -15.33
C ALA A 180 4.99 0.74 -14.72
N ALA A 181 5.28 -0.34 -14.00
CA ALA A 181 6.61 -0.64 -13.46
C ALA A 181 7.64 -0.74 -14.60
N ARG A 182 7.33 -1.51 -15.64
CA ARG A 182 8.19 -1.66 -16.82
C ARG A 182 8.42 -0.34 -17.55
N ALA A 183 7.35 0.46 -17.71
CA ALA A 183 7.46 1.79 -18.31
C ALA A 183 8.33 2.76 -17.48
N ASN A 184 8.41 2.54 -16.17
CA ASN A 184 9.27 3.29 -15.25
C ASN A 184 10.64 2.63 -15.01
N GLY A 185 11.04 1.67 -15.87
CA GLY A 185 12.36 1.05 -15.84
C GLY A 185 12.61 0.06 -14.70
N ILE A 186 11.56 -0.37 -13.99
CA ILE A 186 11.62 -1.36 -12.91
C ILE A 186 10.71 -2.55 -13.22
N ARG A 187 10.67 -3.57 -12.35
CA ARG A 187 9.77 -4.72 -12.50
C ARG A 187 9.12 -5.07 -11.18
N ILE A 188 7.99 -5.77 -11.23
CA ILE A 188 7.51 -6.52 -10.07
C ILE A 188 8.40 -7.74 -9.90
N ARG A 189 9.05 -7.86 -8.74
CA ARG A 189 9.87 -9.01 -8.36
C ARG A 189 8.99 -10.19 -7.97
N ARG A 190 7.99 -9.94 -7.11
CA ARG A 190 6.99 -10.92 -6.69
C ARG A 190 5.78 -10.26 -6.06
N VAL A 191 4.68 -11.02 -6.03
CA VAL A 191 3.48 -10.74 -5.25
C VAL A 191 3.35 -11.79 -4.16
N ILE A 192 3.09 -11.35 -2.93
CA ILE A 192 2.73 -12.24 -1.81
C ILE A 192 1.23 -12.06 -1.57
N PHE A 193 0.50 -13.15 -1.78
CA PHE A 193 -0.94 -13.27 -1.58
C PHE A 193 -1.25 -14.64 -0.99
N ASP A 194 -2.38 -14.78 -0.31
CA ASP A 194 -2.82 -16.04 0.27
C ASP A 194 -2.83 -17.16 -0.77
N VAL A 195 -2.10 -18.24 -0.51
CA VAL A 195 -1.92 -19.34 -1.47
C VAL A 195 -3.24 -20.06 -1.75
N GLY A 196 -4.15 -20.12 -0.77
CA GLY A 196 -5.47 -20.72 -0.94
C GLY A 196 -6.41 -19.90 -1.83
N LEU A 197 -6.18 -18.59 -1.93
CA LEU A 197 -6.96 -17.69 -2.79
C LEU A 197 -6.38 -17.51 -4.19
N GLN A 198 -5.09 -17.82 -4.41
CA GLN A 198 -4.46 -17.74 -5.73
C GLN A 198 -5.19 -18.55 -6.83
N PRO A 199 -5.70 -19.78 -6.60
CA PRO A 199 -6.50 -20.49 -7.60
C PRO A 199 -7.78 -19.75 -8.02
N LYS A 200 -8.38 -18.97 -7.13
CA LYS A 200 -9.56 -18.16 -7.48
C LYS A 200 -9.21 -16.94 -8.30
N LEU A 201 -8.08 -16.31 -7.99
CA LEU A 201 -7.50 -15.29 -8.84
C LEU A 201 -7.24 -15.88 -10.24
N ALA A 202 -6.57 -17.04 -10.32
CA ALA A 202 -6.27 -17.72 -11.58
C ALA A 202 -7.51 -18.10 -12.40
N ALA A 203 -8.64 -18.33 -11.74
CA ALA A 203 -9.89 -18.71 -12.39
C ALA A 203 -10.55 -17.56 -13.19
N THR A 204 -10.11 -16.31 -12.99
CA THR A 204 -10.62 -15.19 -13.79
C THR A 204 -9.73 -14.92 -15.01
N GLY A 205 -10.31 -14.32 -16.05
CA GLY A 205 -9.58 -13.95 -17.28
C GLY A 205 -8.33 -13.10 -17.01
N PRO A 206 -8.45 -11.91 -16.38
CA PRO A 206 -7.28 -11.10 -16.05
C PRO A 206 -6.38 -11.78 -14.99
N GLY A 207 -6.92 -12.57 -14.07
CA GLY A 207 -6.12 -13.23 -13.05
C GLY A 207 -5.22 -14.34 -13.59
N ALA A 208 -5.69 -15.13 -14.55
CA ALA A 208 -4.85 -16.05 -15.32
C ALA A 208 -3.70 -15.31 -16.03
N GLN A 209 -3.99 -14.15 -16.62
CA GLN A 209 -2.96 -13.32 -17.26
C GLN A 209 -1.94 -12.78 -16.26
N ALA A 210 -2.37 -12.33 -15.08
CA ALA A 210 -1.50 -11.81 -14.04
C ALA A 210 -0.55 -12.90 -13.52
N ILE A 211 -1.08 -14.08 -13.20
CA ILE A 211 -0.28 -15.23 -12.70
C ILE A 211 0.70 -15.75 -13.76
N GLY A 212 0.35 -15.69 -15.04
CA GLY A 212 1.26 -16.06 -16.13
C GLY A 212 2.42 -15.09 -16.35
N ARG A 213 2.36 -13.87 -15.82
CA ARG A 213 3.36 -12.80 -16.06
C ARG A 213 4.15 -12.40 -14.83
N ILE A 214 3.56 -12.56 -13.65
CA ILE A 214 4.08 -12.06 -12.38
C ILE A 214 4.33 -13.25 -11.45
N ALA A 215 5.47 -13.27 -10.78
CA ALA A 215 5.77 -14.31 -9.81
C ALA A 215 4.93 -14.13 -8.54
N PHE A 216 4.22 -15.18 -8.11
CA PHE A 216 3.52 -15.24 -6.82
C PHE A 216 4.26 -16.15 -5.83
N ASN A 217 4.08 -15.91 -4.54
CA ASN A 217 4.55 -16.83 -3.50
C ASN A 217 3.88 -18.20 -3.62
N LYS A 218 4.67 -19.26 -3.52
CA LYS A 218 4.16 -20.66 -3.56
C LYS A 218 3.89 -21.24 -2.18
N GLN A 219 4.46 -20.65 -1.14
CA GLN A 219 4.32 -21.06 0.25
C GLN A 219 3.56 -19.98 1.02
N GLN A 220 2.77 -20.41 1.99
CA GLN A 220 2.01 -19.51 2.84
C GLN A 220 2.97 -18.68 3.71
N ALA A 221 2.76 -17.37 3.71
CA ALA A 221 3.48 -16.49 4.62
C ALA A 221 2.97 -16.67 6.06
N TRP A 222 3.82 -16.38 7.06
CA TRP A 222 3.46 -16.49 8.47
C TRP A 222 2.23 -15.64 8.84
N VAL A 223 2.16 -14.42 8.32
CA VAL A 223 0.95 -13.60 8.35
C VAL A 223 0.15 -13.92 7.08
N LYS A 224 -1.15 -14.18 7.25
CA LYS A 224 -2.05 -14.42 6.12
C LYS A 224 -2.24 -13.13 5.32
N HIS A 225 -2.12 -13.24 4.00
CA HIS A 225 -2.25 -12.13 3.05
C HIS A 225 -3.54 -12.32 2.24
N ASP A 226 -4.68 -12.37 2.93
CA ASP A 226 -6.00 -12.62 2.34
C ASP A 226 -6.85 -11.34 2.26
N GLN A 227 -6.57 -10.38 3.14
CA GLN A 227 -7.09 -9.01 3.20
C GLN A 227 -6.20 -7.99 2.48
N HIS A 228 -4.97 -8.35 2.14
CA HIS A 228 -4.05 -7.53 1.35
C HIS A 228 -3.13 -8.42 0.51
N TYR A 229 -2.52 -7.84 -0.51
CA TYR A 229 -1.41 -8.44 -1.22
C TYR A 229 -0.21 -7.50 -1.15
N HIS A 230 0.95 -8.10 -0.96
CA HIS A 230 2.22 -7.40 -0.84
C HIS A 230 2.98 -7.51 -2.17
N VAL A 231 3.50 -6.41 -2.67
CA VAL A 231 4.24 -6.37 -3.93
C VAL A 231 5.67 -5.91 -3.66
N ASP A 232 6.63 -6.76 -3.97
CA ASP A 232 8.05 -6.41 -4.01
C ASP A 232 8.42 -5.99 -5.42
N PHE A 233 9.12 -4.87 -5.56
CA PHE A 233 9.67 -4.36 -6.81
C PHE A 233 11.16 -4.63 -6.91
N ASP A 234 11.63 -4.86 -8.13
CA ASP A 234 13.04 -4.97 -8.45
C ASP A 234 13.56 -3.58 -8.85
N VAL A 235 14.25 -2.94 -7.91
CA VAL A 235 14.89 -1.62 -8.07
C VAL A 235 16.38 -1.81 -7.78
N ALA A 236 17.24 -1.16 -8.56
CA ALA A 236 18.69 -1.21 -8.35
C ALA A 236 19.10 -0.43 -7.10
N CYS A 237 19.09 -1.10 -5.94
CA CYS A 237 19.55 -0.54 -4.66
C CYS A 237 21.07 -0.65 -4.49
N ARG A 238 21.62 0.19 -3.58
CA ARG A 238 23.04 0.26 -3.24
C ARG A 238 23.39 -0.50 -1.96
#